data_AF-A0A963NYE3-F1
#
_entry.id   AF-A0A963NYE3-F1
#
_cell.length_a   1.000
_cell.length_b   1.000
_cell.length_c   1.000
_cell.angle_alpha   90.00
_cell.angle_beta   90.00
_cell.angle_gamma   90.00
#
_symmetry.space_group_name_H-M   'P 1'
#
loop_
_entity.id
_entity.type
_entity.pdbx_description
1 polymer ?
#
loop_
_entity_poly.entity_id
_entity_poly.type
_entity_poly.pdbx_seq_one_letter_code
_entity_poly.pdbx_strand_id
1 'polypeptide(L)' 'MVTVRRARGLRIVIVANDHSPAHVHIFGDGHAKINLLGAAGAPELVWAEGMTRSVLRRAMAVV' A
#
# COMPACT_ATOMS: atom_id res chain seq x y z
N MET A 1 -14.71 -8.17 2.22
CA MET A 1 -14.61 -8.28 0.75
C MET A 1 -13.20 -7.91 0.34
N VAL A 2 -12.57 -8.68 -0.56
CA VAL A 2 -11.22 -8.40 -1.05
C VAL A 2 -11.30 -7.93 -2.49
N THR A 3 -10.70 -6.78 -2.77
CA THR A 3 -10.52 -6.26 -4.13
C THR A 3 -9.03 -6.17 -4.43
N VAL A 4 -8.63 -6.63 -5.62
CA VAL A 4 -7.22 -6.57 -6.04
C VAL A 4 -7.10 -5.74 -7.30
N ARG A 5 -6.42 -4.59 -7.20
CA ARG A 5 -6.03 -3.75 -8.34
C ARG A 5 -4.57 -4.04 -8.72
N ARG A 6 -4.25 -3.97 -10.01
CA ARG A 6 -2.88 -4.10 -10.51
C ARG A 6 -2.46 -2.83 -11.20
N ALA A 7 -1.28 -2.32 -10.86
CA ALA A 7 -0.69 -1.12 -11.46
C ALA A 7 0.83 -1.15 -11.30
N ARG A 8 1.58 -0.69 -12.32
CA ARG A 8 3.06 -0.62 -12.29
C ARG A 8 3.76 -1.93 -11.86
N GLY A 9 3.19 -3.08 -12.24
CA GLY A 9 3.69 -4.40 -11.87
C GLY A 9 3.48 -4.79 -10.40
N LEU A 10 2.62 -4.07 -9.66
CA LEU A 10 2.31 -4.30 -8.25
C LEU A 10 0.88 -4.79 -8.08
N ARG A 11 0.64 -5.59 -7.02
CA ARG A 11 -0.70 -5.96 -6.58
C ARG A 11 -1.09 -5.09 -5.39
N ILE A 12 -2.18 -4.35 -5.54
CA ILE A 12 -2.77 -3.51 -4.50
C ILE A 12 -3.99 -4.27 -3.98
N VAL A 13 -3.90 -4.76 -2.75
CA VAL A 13 -4.95 -5.51 -2.07
C VAL A 13 -5.68 -4.55 -1.15
N ILE A 14 -6.98 -4.41 -1.41
CA ILE A 14 -7.90 -3.55 -0.67
C ILE A 14 -8.85 -4.48 0.06
N VAL A 15 -8.80 -4.44 1.39
CA VAL A 15 -9.70 -5.18 2.27
C VAL A 15 -10.67 -4.16 2.86
N ALA A 16 -11.94 -4.24 2.49
CA ALA A 16 -12.97 -3.35 3.04
C ALA A 16 -13.28 -3.75 4.50
N ASN A 17 -13.48 -2.74 5.36
CA ASN A 17 -13.65 -2.91 6.82
C ASN A 17 -12.48 -3.66 7.48
N ASP A 18 -11.28 -3.50 6.92
CA ASP A 18 -10.04 -3.88 7.59
C ASP A 18 -9.75 -2.93 8.75
N HIS A 19 -8.93 -3.40 9.69
CA HIS A 19 -8.64 -2.66 10.92
C HIS A 19 -8.02 -1.28 10.63
N SER A 20 -8.19 -0.36 11.59
CA SER A 20 -7.64 0.99 11.48
C SER A 20 -6.10 1.01 11.33
N PRO A 21 -5.54 2.06 10.70
CA PRO A 21 -6.24 3.10 9.93
C PRO A 21 -6.75 2.56 8.58
N ALA A 22 -7.54 3.32 7.83
CA ALA A 22 -7.89 2.94 6.46
C ALA A 22 -6.62 2.79 5.61
N HIS A 23 -6.35 1.58 5.11
CA HIS A 23 -5.07 1.28 4.49
C HIS A 23 -5.18 0.29 3.33
N VAL A 24 -4.11 0.20 2.55
CA VAL A 24 -3.95 -0.81 1.50
C VAL A 24 -2.66 -1.60 1.71
N HIS A 25 -2.67 -2.84 1.24
CA HIS A 25 -1.51 -3.69 1.18
C HIS A 25 -0.99 -3.76 -0.26
N ILE A 26 0.26 -3.35 -0.48
CA ILE A 26 0.89 -3.42 -1.80
C ILE A 26 1.97 -4.49 -1.80
N PHE A 27 1.88 -5.39 -2.77
CA PHE A 27 2.83 -6.48 -2.98
C PHE A 27 3.61 -6.29 -4.28
N GLY A 28 4.93 -6.46 -4.17
CA GLY A 28 5.90 -6.49 -5.26
C GLY A 28 6.98 -7.55 -4.97
N ASP A 29 8.22 -7.11 -4.80
CA ASP A 29 9.33 -7.93 -4.24
C ASP A 29 9.24 -8.07 -2.71
N GLY A 30 8.41 -7.25 -2.07
CA GLY A 30 8.02 -7.37 -0.67
C GLY A 30 6.60 -6.86 -0.44
N HIS A 31 6.31 -6.49 0.80
CA HIS A 31 5.00 -6.05 1.26
C HIS A 31 5.08 -4.66 1.90
N ALA A 32 4.21 -3.75 1.49
CA ALA A 32 4.04 -2.46 2.14
C ALA A 32 2.60 -2.27 2.62
N LYS A 33 2.45 -1.72 3.83
CA LYS A 33 1.18 -1.20 4.34
C LYS A 33 1.20 0.32 4.22
N ILE A 34 0.23 0.88 3.51
CA ILE A 34 0.12 2.33 3.29
C ILE A 34 -1.21 2.81 3.85
N ASN A 35 -1.16 3.72 4.81
CA ASN A 35 -2.31 4.46 5.30
C ASN A 35 -2.79 5.41 4.21
N LEU A 36 -4.08 5.39 3.88
CA LEU A 36 -4.67 6.26 2.86
C LEU A 36 -4.91 7.69 3.36
N LEU A 37 -5.01 7.88 4.67
CA LEU A 37 -5.28 9.16 5.31
C LEU A 37 -4.29 9.39 6.46
N GLY A 38 -3.06 9.77 6.11
CA GLY A 38 -2.02 10.18 7.06
C GLY A 38 -2.35 11.49 7.76
N ALA A 39 -1.46 11.92 8.66
CA ALA A 39 -1.68 13.12 9.48
C ALA A 39 -1.92 14.40 8.65
N ALA A 40 -1.34 14.49 7.45
CA ALA A 40 -1.51 15.61 6.51
C ALA A 40 -2.66 15.40 5.50
N GLY A 41 -3.49 14.37 5.67
CA GLY A 41 -4.52 13.99 4.69
C GLY A 41 -3.98 13.31 3.43
N ALA A 42 -2.68 13.00 3.38
CA ALA A 42 -2.01 12.34 2.28
C ALA A 42 -1.67 10.87 2.62
N PRO A 43 -1.46 9.99 1.62
CA PRO A 43 -1.00 8.63 1.87
C PRO A 43 0.33 8.59 2.61
N GLU A 44 0.42 7.71 3.59
CA GLU A 44 1.59 7.58 4.48
C GLU A 44 2.02 6.12 4.59
N LEU A 45 3.32 5.87 4.43
CA LEU A 45 3.88 4.55 4.64
C LEU A 45 3.81 4.19 6.13
N VAL A 46 3.11 3.11 6.47
CA VAL A 46 3.11 2.58 7.84
C VAL A 46 4.34 1.70 8.04
N TRP A 47 4.57 0.75 7.13
CA TRP A 47 5.75 -0.10 7.13
C TRP A 47 5.98 -0.73 5.76
N ALA A 48 7.22 -1.19 5.54
CA ALA A 48 7.60 -2.01 4.40
C ALA A 48 8.52 -3.14 4.85
N GLU A 49 8.24 -4.36 4.41
CA GLU A 49 9.01 -5.57 4.73
C GLU A 49 9.43 -6.26 3.43
N GLY A 50 10.73 -6.59 3.32
CA GLY A 50 11.31 -7.25 2.13
C GLY A 50 11.25 -6.45 0.83
N MET A 51 10.70 -5.23 0.84
CA MET A 51 10.50 -4.41 -0.36
C MET A 51 11.71 -3.51 -0.61
N THR A 52 12.26 -3.54 -1.83
CA THR A 52 13.36 -2.63 -2.18
C THR A 52 12.88 -1.18 -2.25
N ARG A 53 13.78 -0.22 -1.99
CA ARG A 53 13.45 1.22 -2.03
C ARG A 53 12.91 1.68 -3.40
N SER A 54 13.35 1.04 -4.48
CA SER A 54 12.88 1.35 -5.84
C SER A 54 11.43 0.91 -6.04
N VAL A 55 11.07 -0.28 -5.54
CA VAL A 55 9.70 -0.80 -5.58
C VAL A 55 8.79 -0.02 -4.65
N LEU A 56 9.24 0.29 -3.43
CA LEU A 56 8.50 1.12 -2.48
C LEU A 56 8.15 2.50 -3.04
N ARG A 57 9.07 3.14 -3.76
CA ARG A 57 8.78 4.41 -4.45
C ARG A 57 7.69 4.25 -5.50
N ARG A 58 7.66 3.14 -6.25
CA ARG A 58 6.58 2.87 -7.20
C ARG A 58 5.25 2.60 -6.48
N ALA A 59 5.29 1.90 -5.33
CA ALA A 59 4.12 1.63 -4.51
C ALA A 59 3.48 2.92 -4.00
N MET A 60 4.27 3.86 -3.47
CA MET A 60 3.78 5.17 -3.04
C MET A 60 3.24 6.02 -4.20
N ALA A 61 3.67 5.77 -5.44
CA ALA A 61 3.22 6.52 -6.62
C ALA A 61 1.92 6.00 -7.26
N VAL A 62 1.33 4.91 -6.72
CA VAL A 62 0.05 4.34 -7.21
C VAL A 62 -1.07 4.41 -6.19
N VAL A 63 -0.79 4.95 -5.01
CA VAL A 63 -1.76 5.28 -3.96
C VAL A 63 -2.03 6.77 -4.02
#